data_AF-A0A2J6WR48-F1
#
_entry.id   AF-A0A2J6WR48-F1
#
_cell.length_a   1.000
_cell.length_b   1.000
_cell.length_c   1.000
_cell.angle_alpha   90.00
_cell.angle_beta   90.00
_cell.angle_gamma   90.00
#
_symmetry.space_group_name_H-M   'P 1'
#
loop_
_entity.id
_entity.type
_entity.pdbx_description
1 polymer ?
#
loop_
_entity_poly.entity_id
_entity_poly.type
_entity_poly.pdbx_seq_one_letter_code
_entity_poly.pdbx_strand_id
1 'polypeptide(L)'
;MLLQSKKGLTLVEVAIVLVILGLLVGLGASLIGPLTKRAKLTETRDIVNAATESVIGFTAKNNRLPTSTEFPQVVRNPNDSWGKGLVYFVDSALTNPPSNPAEGICGRKTTNVIVCTDANCNNQIQNVAFIVVSGGPNYNVQTGPLTNSPCPPGKTCYRVYPQDTPNIDDYSGDFTRQQEYDDIVKWVSLDELRIKAGCQGAQLKILNNELPYGYVGQSYEAKIYAEGGVPFSSGGKYRWCIEVNPSLSGFDVSQLTISSDCLGLAEASWRQADYITISGTPNTPGTYLLTFFARDNQDPTGSNDNIAQKTLVLTINPFGGGGGGGGGCTSYALSISNQGNSKSFRIDSGPCQNLGNGDSSYISGLGNSSVLTVYINTWCWGTILLSGTMQNLDTNGDCQVNVSCQGNNCIAN
;
A
#
# COMPACT_ATOMS: atom_id res chain seq x y z
N MET A 1 -18.23 0.08 -91.56
CA MET A 1 -17.08 0.30 -90.64
C MET A 1 -16.96 -0.94 -89.76
N LEU A 2 -15.94 -1.76 -90.05
CA LEU A 2 -15.40 -2.91 -89.29
C LEU A 2 -16.36 -4.00 -88.79
N LEU A 3 -16.47 -5.07 -89.58
CA LEU A 3 -16.94 -6.40 -89.17
C LEU A 3 -15.91 -7.04 -88.22
N GLN A 4 -16.23 -7.13 -86.93
CA GLN A 4 -15.46 -7.92 -85.97
C GLN A 4 -15.60 -9.41 -86.30
N SER A 5 -14.47 -10.03 -86.67
CA SER A 5 -14.32 -11.48 -86.83
C SER A 5 -14.63 -12.19 -85.51
N LYS A 6 -15.83 -12.75 -85.38
CA LYS A 6 -16.18 -13.69 -84.29
C LYS A 6 -15.42 -14.99 -84.49
N LYS A 7 -14.19 -15.07 -83.97
CA LYS A 7 -13.48 -16.35 -83.81
C LYS A 7 -14.18 -17.11 -82.69
N GLY A 8 -14.84 -18.22 -83.03
CA GLY A 8 -15.41 -19.13 -82.03
C GLY A 8 -14.30 -19.78 -81.23
N LEU A 9 -14.39 -19.73 -79.90
CA LEU A 9 -13.53 -20.50 -79.01
C LEU A 9 -13.70 -21.99 -79.32
N THR A 10 -12.59 -22.69 -79.52
CA THR A 10 -12.65 -24.15 -79.74
C THR A 10 -13.02 -24.84 -78.43
N LEU A 11 -13.86 -25.88 -78.51
CA LEU A 11 -14.31 -26.64 -77.33
C LEU A 11 -13.12 -27.19 -76.51
N VAL A 12 -12.04 -27.55 -77.20
CA VAL A 12 -10.78 -28.04 -76.61
C VAL A 12 -10.10 -26.96 -75.77
N GLU A 13 -10.08 -25.72 -76.23
CA GLU A 13 -9.44 -24.61 -75.53
C GLU A 13 -10.16 -24.26 -74.23
N VAL A 14 -11.50 -24.30 -74.23
CA VAL A 14 -12.30 -24.14 -73.00
C VAL A 14 -12.13 -25.33 -72.05
N ALA A 15 -12.04 -26.56 -72.57
CA ALA A 15 -11.84 -27.75 -71.76
C ALA A 15 -10.48 -27.75 -71.04
N ILE A 16 -9.41 -27.33 -71.71
CA ILE A 16 -8.08 -27.21 -71.09
C ILE A 16 -8.09 -26.14 -70.00
N VAL A 17 -8.74 -24.99 -70.22
CA VAL A 17 -8.86 -23.93 -69.19
C VAL A 17 -9.61 -24.43 -67.96
N LEU A 18 -10.70 -25.19 -68.13
CA LEU A 18 -11.45 -25.76 -67.01
C LEU A 18 -10.66 -26.80 -66.22
N VAL A 19 -9.85 -27.63 -66.90
CA VAL A 19 -8.95 -28.58 -66.23
C VAL A 19 -7.90 -27.84 -65.42
N ILE A 20 -7.26 -26.80 -65.98
CA ILE A 20 -6.27 -25.99 -65.27
C ILE A 20 -6.89 -25.30 -64.06
N LEU A 21 -8.08 -24.69 -64.21
CA LEU A 21 -8.80 -24.07 -63.10
C LEU A 21 -9.20 -25.08 -62.03
N GLY A 22 -9.68 -26.27 -62.41
CA GLY A 22 -10.02 -27.34 -61.47
C GLY A 22 -8.80 -27.82 -60.68
N LEU A 23 -7.64 -27.95 -61.32
CA LEU A 23 -6.39 -28.34 -60.70
C LEU A 23 -5.87 -27.26 -59.74
N LEU A 24 -5.95 -25.98 -60.13
CA LEU A 24 -5.56 -24.84 -59.29
C LEU A 24 -6.45 -24.70 -58.05
N VAL A 25 -7.77 -24.83 -58.19
CA VAL A 25 -8.71 -24.79 -57.06
C VAL A 25 -8.51 -26.01 -56.15
N GLY A 26 -8.31 -27.20 -56.73
CA GLY A 26 -8.07 -28.43 -55.97
C GLY A 26 -6.80 -28.37 -55.12
N LEU A 27 -5.70 -27.86 -55.68
CA LEU A 27 -4.45 -27.68 -54.93
C LEU A 27 -4.56 -26.55 -53.90
N GLY A 28 -5.19 -25.42 -54.28
CA GLY A 28 -5.40 -24.27 -53.40
C GLY A 28 -6.22 -24.60 -52.15
N ALA A 29 -7.25 -25.43 -52.28
CA ALA A 29 -8.11 -25.81 -51.16
C ALA A 29 -7.39 -26.62 -50.07
N SER A 30 -6.39 -27.43 -50.43
CA SER A 30 -5.68 -28.29 -49.46
C SER A 30 -4.78 -27.51 -48.48
N LEU A 31 -4.36 -26.29 -48.84
CA LEU A 31 -3.51 -25.45 -48.01
C LEU A 31 -4.29 -24.54 -47.04
N ILE A 32 -5.59 -24.33 -47.28
CA ILE A 32 -6.41 -23.41 -46.47
C ILE A 32 -6.55 -23.93 -45.04
N GLY A 33 -6.80 -25.22 -44.83
CA GLY A 33 -7.03 -25.81 -43.50
C GLY A 33 -5.90 -25.56 -42.48
N PRO A 34 -4.65 -25.97 -42.77
CA PRO A 34 -3.52 -25.77 -41.86
C PRO A 34 -3.20 -24.29 -41.60
N LEU A 35 -3.35 -23.44 -42.62
CA LEU A 35 -3.13 -21.99 -42.50
C LEU A 35 -4.20 -21.35 -41.62
N THR A 36 -5.47 -21.71 -41.78
CA THR A 36 -6.56 -21.25 -40.92
C THR A 36 -6.37 -21.71 -39.48
N LYS A 37 -5.94 -22.95 -39.23
CA LYS A 37 -5.66 -23.44 -37.86
C LYS A 37 -4.54 -22.62 -37.20
N ARG A 38 -3.46 -22.34 -37.92
CA ARG A 38 -2.36 -21.49 -37.42
C ARG A 38 -2.81 -20.05 -37.15
N ALA A 39 -3.59 -19.47 -38.06
CA ALA A 39 -4.14 -18.12 -37.88
C ALA A 39 -5.00 -18.05 -36.61
N LYS A 40 -5.91 -19.02 -36.43
CA LYS A 40 -6.75 -19.14 -35.23
C LYS A 40 -5.96 -19.34 -33.94
N LEU A 41 -4.92 -20.19 -33.94
CA LEU A 41 -4.04 -20.35 -32.78
C LEU A 41 -3.35 -19.05 -32.38
N THR A 42 -2.84 -18.29 -33.35
CA THR A 42 -2.24 -16.98 -33.09
C THR A 42 -3.29 -16.00 -32.58
N GLU A 43 -4.44 -15.91 -33.23
CA GLU A 43 -5.54 -15.03 -32.83
C GLU A 43 -6.03 -15.35 -31.41
N THR A 44 -6.17 -16.63 -31.05
CA THR A 44 -6.59 -17.01 -29.70
C THR A 44 -5.53 -16.67 -28.66
N ARG A 45 -4.23 -16.82 -28.96
CA ARG A 45 -3.17 -16.34 -28.05
C ARG A 45 -3.26 -14.84 -27.83
N ASP A 46 -3.53 -14.07 -28.89
CA ASP A 46 -3.71 -12.63 -28.77
C ASP A 46 -4.97 -12.27 -27.97
N ILE A 47 -6.07 -13.02 -28.14
CA ILE A 47 -7.30 -12.88 -27.34
C ILE A 47 -7.03 -13.18 -25.86
N VAL A 48 -6.34 -14.28 -25.53
CA VAL A 48 -6.01 -14.65 -24.14
C VAL A 48 -5.08 -13.62 -23.49
N ASN A 49 -4.09 -13.12 -24.24
CA ASN A 49 -3.22 -12.04 -23.77
C ASN A 49 -4.01 -10.74 -23.55
N ALA A 50 -4.88 -10.35 -24.48
CA ALA A 50 -5.72 -9.17 -24.35
C ALA A 50 -6.72 -9.28 -23.18
N ALA A 51 -7.28 -10.47 -22.94
CA ALA A 51 -8.12 -10.76 -21.79
C ALA A 51 -7.34 -10.59 -20.48
N THR A 52 -6.13 -11.13 -20.41
CA THR A 52 -5.22 -10.99 -19.26
C THR A 52 -4.93 -9.51 -18.96
N GLU A 53 -4.58 -8.71 -19.97
CA GLU A 53 -4.33 -7.27 -19.80
C GLU A 53 -5.61 -6.48 -19.45
N SER A 54 -6.78 -6.91 -19.93
CA SER A 54 -8.07 -6.32 -19.54
C SER A 54 -8.38 -6.56 -18.06
N VAL A 55 -8.11 -7.77 -17.55
CA VAL A 55 -8.25 -8.12 -16.13
C VAL A 55 -7.28 -7.32 -15.26
N ILE A 56 -6.04 -7.13 -15.71
CA ILE A 56 -5.05 -6.27 -15.04
C ILE A 56 -5.54 -4.81 -15.01
N GLY A 57 -6.07 -4.30 -16.13
CA GLY A 57 -6.63 -2.95 -16.19
C GLY A 57 -7.84 -2.74 -15.26
N PHE A 58 -8.73 -3.74 -15.19
CA PHE A 58 -9.82 -3.75 -14.21
C PHE A 58 -9.30 -3.73 -12.77
N THR A 59 -8.25 -4.51 -12.52
CA THR A 59 -7.62 -4.61 -11.21
C THR A 59 -7.02 -3.29 -10.75
N ALA A 60 -6.28 -2.61 -11.64
CA ALA A 60 -5.69 -1.30 -11.35
C ALA A 60 -6.76 -0.26 -10.94
N LYS A 61 -7.97 -0.37 -11.52
CA LYS A 61 -9.08 0.54 -11.21
C LYS A 61 -9.83 0.17 -9.93
N ASN A 62 -10.08 -1.11 -9.69
CA ASN A 62 -10.99 -1.57 -8.63
C ASN A 62 -10.28 -2.17 -7.41
N ASN A 63 -8.95 -2.32 -7.46
CA ASN A 63 -8.11 -2.95 -6.43
C ASN A 63 -8.58 -4.35 -5.99
N ARG A 64 -9.25 -5.05 -6.92
CA ARG A 64 -9.74 -6.43 -6.81
C ARG A 64 -9.77 -7.07 -8.19
N LEU A 65 -9.76 -8.39 -8.24
CA LEU A 65 -9.99 -9.14 -9.47
C LEU A 65 -11.50 -9.22 -9.78
N PRO A 66 -11.89 -9.32 -11.05
CA PRO A 66 -13.27 -9.61 -11.40
C PRO A 66 -13.65 -11.01 -10.90
N THR A 67 -14.90 -11.19 -10.54
CA THR A 67 -15.46 -12.53 -10.32
C THR A 67 -15.61 -13.28 -11.64
N SER A 68 -15.78 -14.61 -11.61
CA SER A 68 -15.99 -15.40 -12.82
C SER A 68 -17.24 -14.99 -13.62
N THR A 69 -18.24 -14.37 -12.98
CA THR A 69 -19.43 -13.83 -13.65
C THR A 69 -19.21 -12.45 -14.26
N GLU A 70 -18.36 -11.62 -13.65
CA GLU A 70 -17.96 -10.31 -14.18
C GLU A 70 -16.95 -10.43 -15.32
N PHE A 71 -16.12 -11.48 -15.32
CA PHE A 71 -15.03 -11.66 -16.28
C PHE A 71 -15.45 -11.46 -17.75
N PRO A 72 -16.55 -12.06 -18.28
CA PRO A 72 -16.98 -11.85 -19.67
C PRO A 72 -17.37 -10.41 -20.00
N GLN A 73 -17.70 -9.59 -19.00
CA GLN A 73 -18.04 -8.17 -19.17
C GLN A 73 -16.80 -7.26 -19.12
N VAL A 74 -15.72 -7.74 -18.51
CA VAL A 74 -14.45 -7.02 -18.36
C VAL A 74 -13.57 -7.18 -19.59
N VAL A 75 -13.57 -8.36 -20.20
CA VAL A 75 -12.72 -8.65 -21.36
C VAL A 75 -13.37 -8.16 -22.66
N ARG A 76 -12.54 -7.69 -23.60
CA ARG A 76 -13.03 -7.23 -24.90
C ARG A 76 -13.70 -8.33 -25.72
N ASN A 77 -13.08 -9.51 -25.74
CA ASN A 77 -13.57 -10.69 -26.44
C ASN A 77 -13.62 -11.87 -25.45
N PRO A 78 -14.81 -12.27 -24.98
CA PRO A 78 -14.93 -13.38 -24.04
C PRO A 78 -14.84 -14.76 -24.71
N ASN A 79 -14.83 -14.80 -26.05
CA ASN A 79 -14.72 -16.02 -26.83
C ASN A 79 -13.40 -16.03 -27.61
N ASP A 80 -12.85 -17.22 -27.82
CA ASP A 80 -11.70 -17.46 -28.69
C ASP A 80 -12.06 -17.44 -30.19
N SER A 81 -11.06 -17.62 -31.05
CA SER A 81 -11.23 -17.64 -32.52
C SER A 81 -12.00 -18.86 -33.05
N TRP A 82 -12.28 -19.85 -32.19
CA TRP A 82 -13.14 -20.99 -32.47
C TRP A 82 -14.59 -20.75 -32.02
N GLY A 83 -14.86 -19.64 -31.32
CA GLY A 83 -16.18 -19.28 -30.83
C GLY A 83 -16.54 -19.93 -29.49
N LYS A 84 -15.56 -20.51 -28.78
CA LYS A 84 -15.73 -21.05 -27.43
C LYS A 84 -15.37 -19.98 -26.40
N GLY A 85 -16.13 -19.93 -25.31
CA GLY A 85 -15.87 -19.00 -24.21
C GLY A 85 -14.55 -19.31 -23.50
N LEU A 86 -13.81 -18.27 -23.13
CA LEU A 86 -12.63 -18.40 -22.27
C LEU A 86 -13.04 -18.81 -20.85
N VAL A 87 -12.23 -19.67 -20.23
CA VAL A 87 -12.39 -20.07 -18.83
C VAL A 87 -11.47 -19.24 -17.96
N TYR A 88 -12.00 -18.75 -16.84
CA TYR A 88 -11.31 -17.88 -15.91
C TYR A 88 -11.30 -18.48 -14.51
N PHE A 89 -10.09 -18.81 -14.04
CA PHE A 89 -9.85 -19.27 -12.68
C PHE A 89 -9.22 -18.15 -11.86
N VAL A 90 -9.73 -17.92 -10.66
CA VAL A 90 -9.31 -16.81 -9.81
C VAL A 90 -9.31 -17.22 -8.35
N ASP A 91 -8.39 -16.66 -7.57
CA ASP A 91 -8.47 -16.76 -6.11
C ASP A 91 -9.63 -15.89 -5.59
N SER A 92 -10.63 -16.53 -4.98
CA SER A 92 -11.80 -15.84 -4.41
C SER A 92 -11.43 -14.83 -3.31
N ALA A 93 -10.27 -14.98 -2.67
CA ALA A 93 -9.78 -14.00 -1.70
C ALA A 93 -9.45 -12.64 -2.35
N LEU A 94 -9.20 -12.60 -3.66
CA LEU A 94 -8.83 -11.41 -4.41
C LEU A 94 -10.01 -10.74 -5.14
N THR A 95 -11.20 -11.35 -5.14
CA THR A 95 -12.36 -10.82 -5.87
C THR A 95 -13.26 -9.92 -5.03
N ASN A 96 -13.12 -9.97 -3.71
CA ASN A 96 -13.90 -9.15 -2.79
C ASN A 96 -13.54 -7.66 -2.92
N PRO A 97 -14.53 -6.76 -2.91
CA PRO A 97 -14.27 -5.33 -2.89
C PRO A 97 -13.59 -4.92 -1.57
N PRO A 98 -12.44 -4.24 -1.63
CA PRO A 98 -11.76 -3.82 -0.42
C PRO A 98 -12.49 -2.62 0.23
N SER A 99 -12.54 -2.59 1.56
CA SER A 99 -13.08 -1.45 2.32
C SER A 99 -12.15 -0.23 2.31
N ASN A 100 -10.84 -0.44 2.09
CA ASN A 100 -9.84 0.60 1.93
C ASN A 100 -8.91 0.25 0.74
N PRO A 101 -8.46 1.23 -0.08
CA PRO A 101 -7.46 1.03 -1.14
C PRO A 101 -6.18 0.25 -0.74
N ALA A 102 -5.84 0.20 0.54
CA ALA A 102 -4.69 -0.53 1.03
C ALA A 102 -4.97 -2.02 1.38
N GLU A 103 -6.25 -2.41 1.54
CA GLU A 103 -6.67 -3.75 2.02
C GLU A 103 -6.92 -4.76 0.87
N GLY A 104 -6.87 -4.31 -0.39
CA GLY A 104 -7.10 -5.14 -1.57
C GLY A 104 -5.87 -5.94 -2.03
N ILE A 105 -5.67 -6.03 -3.34
CA ILE A 105 -4.56 -6.79 -3.94
C ILE A 105 -3.20 -6.30 -3.47
N CYS A 106 -3.06 -4.99 -3.23
CA CYS A 106 -1.80 -4.40 -2.77
C CYS A 106 -1.40 -4.80 -1.35
N GLY A 107 -2.37 -5.12 -0.48
CA GLY A 107 -2.13 -5.53 0.90
C GLY A 107 -1.83 -7.03 1.04
N ARG A 108 -2.06 -7.83 -0.01
CA ARG A 108 -1.89 -9.28 0.07
C ARG A 108 -0.45 -9.73 -0.18
N LYS A 109 -0.05 -10.81 0.50
CA LYS A 109 1.27 -11.47 0.33
C LYS A 109 1.18 -12.81 -0.39
N THR A 110 0.08 -13.53 -0.20
CA THR A 110 -0.10 -14.87 -0.76
C THR A 110 -1.48 -15.02 -1.38
N THR A 111 -1.61 -16.03 -2.26
CA THR A 111 -2.88 -16.49 -2.83
C THR A 111 -3.04 -17.98 -2.58
N ASN A 112 -4.23 -18.49 -2.85
CA ASN A 112 -4.55 -19.91 -2.73
C ASN A 112 -4.38 -20.70 -4.04
N VAL A 113 -4.03 -20.04 -5.14
CA VAL A 113 -3.91 -20.68 -6.45
C VAL A 113 -2.45 -20.99 -6.78
N ILE A 114 -2.23 -22.22 -7.24
CA ILE A 114 -0.92 -22.72 -7.69
C ILE A 114 -1.06 -23.26 -9.11
N VAL A 115 -0.08 -22.99 -9.96
CA VAL A 115 0.01 -23.62 -11.29
C VAL A 115 1.11 -24.67 -11.30
N CYS A 116 0.76 -25.88 -11.67
CA CYS A 116 1.66 -27.00 -11.89
C CYS A 116 2.04 -27.05 -13.37
N THR A 117 3.33 -27.00 -13.70
CA THR A 117 3.79 -27.05 -15.11
C THR A 117 4.19 -28.46 -15.57
N ASP A 118 3.97 -29.47 -14.72
CA ASP A 118 4.15 -30.87 -15.04
C ASP A 118 3.01 -31.74 -14.48
N ALA A 119 2.87 -32.94 -15.03
CA ALA A 119 1.78 -33.85 -14.71
C ALA A 119 1.73 -34.30 -13.24
N ASN A 120 2.89 -34.36 -12.59
CA ASN A 120 3.04 -34.76 -11.19
C ASN A 120 3.01 -33.55 -10.24
N CYS A 121 2.90 -32.33 -10.75
CA CYS A 121 2.98 -31.09 -9.99
C CYS A 121 4.24 -30.95 -9.11
N ASN A 122 5.39 -31.38 -9.63
CA ASN A 122 6.68 -31.19 -8.98
C ASN A 122 7.20 -29.74 -9.15
N ASN A 123 6.95 -29.16 -10.33
CA ASN A 123 7.24 -27.77 -10.64
C ASN A 123 5.99 -26.93 -10.41
N GLN A 124 6.05 -26.09 -9.38
CA GLN A 124 4.93 -25.28 -8.92
C GLN A 124 5.26 -23.80 -9.03
N ILE A 125 4.34 -23.05 -9.62
CA ILE A 125 4.32 -21.60 -9.57
C ILE A 125 3.32 -21.21 -8.49
N GLN A 126 3.84 -20.72 -7.37
CA GLN A 126 3.05 -20.32 -6.22
C GLN A 126 2.49 -18.91 -6.37
N ASN A 127 1.52 -18.58 -5.52
CA ASN A 127 0.91 -17.25 -5.43
C ASN A 127 0.36 -16.75 -6.77
N VAL A 128 -0.29 -17.63 -7.55
CA VAL A 128 -0.93 -17.23 -8.81
C VAL A 128 -2.21 -16.47 -8.47
N ALA A 129 -2.44 -15.33 -9.10
CA ALA A 129 -3.61 -14.50 -8.84
C ALA A 129 -4.83 -14.99 -9.65
N PHE A 130 -4.61 -15.26 -10.94
CA PHE A 130 -5.62 -15.80 -11.85
C PHE A 130 -5.00 -16.52 -13.06
N ILE A 131 -5.84 -17.29 -13.75
CA ILE A 131 -5.53 -18.06 -14.95
C ILE A 131 -6.64 -17.83 -15.98
N VAL A 132 -6.27 -17.59 -17.24
CA VAL A 132 -7.17 -17.52 -18.40
C VAL A 132 -6.84 -18.68 -19.33
N VAL A 133 -7.86 -19.43 -19.74
CA VAL A 133 -7.73 -20.64 -20.57
C VAL A 133 -8.67 -20.57 -21.77
N SER A 134 -8.18 -20.99 -22.94
CA SER A 134 -9.01 -21.41 -24.08
C SER A 134 -8.80 -22.90 -24.32
N GLY A 135 -9.88 -23.61 -24.62
CA GLY A 135 -9.88 -25.04 -24.98
C GLY A 135 -9.43 -25.33 -26.42
N GLY A 136 -8.74 -24.38 -27.05
CA GLY A 136 -8.01 -24.62 -28.29
C GLY A 136 -8.84 -25.14 -29.48
N PRO A 137 -8.15 -25.72 -30.47
CA PRO A 137 -8.76 -26.33 -31.65
C PRO A 137 -9.76 -27.48 -31.38
N ASN A 138 -9.61 -28.21 -30.27
CA ASN A 138 -10.45 -29.36 -29.95
C ASN A 138 -11.76 -28.97 -29.24
N TYR A 139 -11.93 -27.70 -28.85
CA TYR A 139 -13.08 -27.12 -28.13
C TYR A 139 -13.30 -27.64 -26.71
N ASN A 140 -12.37 -28.44 -26.20
CA ASN A 140 -12.41 -29.08 -24.90
C ASN A 140 -11.40 -28.40 -23.99
N VAL A 141 -11.86 -27.80 -22.90
CA VAL A 141 -10.93 -27.24 -21.92
C VAL A 141 -10.37 -28.40 -21.13
N GLN A 142 -9.06 -28.54 -21.09
CA GLN A 142 -8.41 -29.68 -20.45
C GLN A 142 -7.68 -29.29 -19.16
N THR A 143 -7.47 -27.99 -18.95
CA THR A 143 -6.89 -27.37 -17.76
C THR A 143 -7.94 -27.24 -16.67
N GLY A 144 -7.75 -27.96 -15.58
CA GLY A 144 -8.66 -27.92 -14.44
C GLY A 144 -7.96 -28.10 -13.09
N PRO A 145 -8.71 -28.01 -11.98
CA PRO A 145 -8.17 -28.14 -10.65
C PRO A 145 -7.75 -29.58 -10.34
N LEU A 146 -6.62 -29.75 -9.65
CA LEU A 146 -6.21 -31.04 -9.12
C LEU A 146 -7.08 -31.38 -7.93
N THR A 147 -7.67 -32.57 -7.98
CA THR A 147 -8.50 -33.11 -6.89
C THR A 147 -7.70 -33.91 -5.87
N ASN A 148 -6.45 -34.30 -6.17
CA ASN A 148 -5.61 -35.16 -5.33
C ASN A 148 -4.18 -34.60 -5.14
N SER A 149 -3.45 -35.16 -4.16
CA SER A 149 -2.03 -34.89 -3.85
C SER A 149 -1.16 -34.84 -5.12
N PRO A 150 -0.21 -33.88 -5.28
CA PRO A 150 0.55 -33.19 -4.22
C PRO A 150 0.15 -31.72 -3.94
N CYS A 151 -1.12 -31.34 -4.15
CA CYS A 151 -1.54 -29.99 -3.82
C CYS A 151 -1.50 -29.74 -2.28
N PRO A 152 -0.85 -28.66 -1.80
CA PRO A 152 -0.83 -28.35 -0.37
C PRO A 152 -2.24 -28.12 0.22
N PRO A 153 -2.47 -28.47 1.50
CA PRO A 153 -3.75 -28.20 2.16
C PRO A 153 -4.14 -26.71 2.09
N GLY A 154 -5.41 -26.44 1.80
CA GLY A 154 -5.92 -25.07 1.69
C GLY A 154 -5.55 -24.33 0.39
N LYS A 155 -4.87 -25.00 -0.55
CA LYS A 155 -4.56 -24.46 -1.88
C LYS A 155 -5.35 -25.18 -2.96
N THR A 156 -5.52 -24.50 -4.10
CA THR A 156 -6.11 -25.05 -5.33
C THR A 156 -5.04 -25.04 -6.41
N CYS A 157 -4.65 -26.22 -6.86
CA CYS A 157 -3.63 -26.38 -7.88
C CYS A 157 -4.28 -26.61 -9.24
N TYR A 158 -3.73 -26.03 -10.30
CA TYR A 158 -4.17 -26.26 -11.69
C TYR A 158 -3.03 -26.84 -12.50
N ARG A 159 -3.28 -27.91 -13.26
CA ARG A 159 -2.26 -28.53 -14.13
C ARG A 159 -2.29 -27.93 -15.52
N VAL A 160 -1.12 -27.49 -15.97
CA VAL A 160 -0.85 -27.07 -17.33
C VAL A 160 0.17 -28.03 -17.91
N TYR A 161 -0.15 -28.62 -19.05
CA TYR A 161 0.67 -29.65 -19.68
C TYR A 161 1.41 -29.09 -20.91
N PRO A 162 2.50 -29.77 -21.34
CA PRO A 162 3.02 -29.55 -22.68
C PRO A 162 1.95 -29.84 -23.74
N GLN A 163 2.00 -29.11 -24.85
CA GLN A 163 1.13 -29.35 -26.00
C GLN A 163 1.28 -30.81 -26.50
N ASP A 164 0.20 -31.37 -27.02
CA ASP A 164 0.10 -32.73 -27.56
C ASP A 164 0.24 -33.85 -26.50
N THR A 165 0.18 -33.53 -25.20
CA THR A 165 0.15 -34.54 -24.13
C THR A 165 -1.16 -35.35 -24.22
N PRO A 166 -1.12 -36.69 -24.37
CA PRO A 166 -2.32 -37.48 -24.62
C PRO A 166 -3.17 -37.70 -23.35
N ASN A 167 -4.47 -37.97 -23.56
CA ASN A 167 -5.45 -38.38 -22.55
C ASN A 167 -5.65 -37.39 -21.39
N ILE A 168 -5.62 -36.09 -21.67
CA ILE A 168 -5.86 -35.04 -20.67
C ILE A 168 -7.29 -34.52 -20.77
N ASP A 169 -7.93 -34.37 -19.61
CA ASP A 169 -9.26 -33.79 -19.44
C ASP A 169 -9.52 -33.49 -17.94
N ASP A 170 -8.80 -32.50 -17.38
CA ASP A 170 -8.89 -32.19 -15.94
C ASP A 170 -10.04 -31.22 -15.60
N TYR A 171 -10.71 -30.65 -16.60
CA TYR A 171 -11.79 -29.69 -16.40
C TYR A 171 -13.15 -30.38 -16.48
N SER A 172 -13.89 -30.36 -15.37
CA SER A 172 -15.22 -30.97 -15.31
C SER A 172 -16.36 -30.06 -15.78
N GLY A 173 -16.05 -28.82 -16.17
CA GLY A 173 -17.05 -27.79 -16.46
C GLY A 173 -17.57 -27.79 -17.91
N ASP A 174 -17.11 -28.69 -18.77
CA ASP A 174 -17.58 -28.86 -20.14
C ASP A 174 -17.81 -30.34 -20.52
N PHE A 175 -17.20 -30.84 -21.58
CA PHE A 175 -17.43 -32.18 -22.10
C PHE A 175 -16.36 -33.12 -21.56
N THR A 176 -16.73 -34.22 -20.92
CA THR A 176 -15.74 -35.19 -20.45
C THR A 176 -15.21 -36.02 -21.63
N ARG A 177 -14.12 -35.58 -22.25
CA ARG A 177 -13.47 -36.23 -23.40
C ARG A 177 -11.94 -36.11 -23.33
N GLN A 178 -11.29 -37.19 -22.92
CA GLN A 178 -9.83 -37.32 -22.94
C GLN A 178 -9.26 -37.21 -24.34
N GLN A 179 -8.37 -36.23 -24.54
CA GLN A 179 -7.71 -35.94 -25.81
C GLN A 179 -6.27 -35.45 -25.62
N GLU A 180 -5.58 -35.19 -26.72
CA GLU A 180 -4.31 -34.47 -26.71
C GLU A 180 -4.50 -33.04 -26.19
N TYR A 181 -3.61 -32.59 -25.32
CA TYR A 181 -3.65 -31.28 -24.70
C TYR A 181 -3.32 -30.17 -25.70
N ASP A 182 -4.29 -29.33 -26.04
CA ASP A 182 -4.12 -28.20 -26.96
C ASP A 182 -4.61 -26.85 -26.40
N ASP A 183 -4.88 -26.81 -25.09
CA ASP A 183 -5.27 -25.60 -24.37
C ASP A 183 -4.23 -24.49 -24.54
N ILE A 184 -4.74 -23.26 -24.66
CA ILE A 184 -3.94 -22.04 -24.60
C ILE A 184 -4.15 -21.41 -23.23
N VAL A 185 -3.12 -21.45 -22.40
CA VAL A 185 -3.18 -20.98 -21.01
C VAL A 185 -2.26 -19.79 -20.80
N LYS A 186 -2.76 -18.80 -20.06
CA LYS A 186 -1.96 -17.70 -19.49
C LYS A 186 -2.32 -17.53 -18.02
N TRP A 187 -1.33 -17.35 -17.17
CA TRP A 187 -1.51 -17.02 -15.75
C TRP A 187 -0.70 -15.79 -15.38
N VAL A 188 -1.09 -15.16 -14.27
CA VAL A 188 -0.41 -13.98 -13.70
C VAL A 188 -0.20 -14.23 -12.22
N SER A 189 1.05 -14.07 -11.73
CA SER A 189 1.35 -14.16 -10.30
C SER A 189 0.85 -12.93 -9.55
N LEU A 190 0.64 -13.05 -8.24
CA LEU A 190 0.25 -11.93 -7.38
C LEU A 190 1.29 -10.81 -7.45
N ASP A 191 2.57 -11.13 -7.47
CA ASP A 191 3.63 -10.12 -7.55
C ASP A 191 3.63 -9.39 -8.90
N GLU A 192 3.45 -10.11 -10.01
CA GLU A 192 3.31 -9.49 -11.33
C GLU A 192 2.07 -8.58 -11.35
N LEU A 193 0.94 -9.06 -10.83
CA LEU A 193 -0.31 -8.30 -10.77
C LEU A 193 -0.15 -7.03 -9.93
N ARG A 194 0.50 -7.11 -8.77
CA ARG A 194 0.74 -5.95 -7.89
C ARG A 194 1.56 -4.87 -8.59
N ILE A 195 2.62 -5.27 -9.31
CA ILE A 195 3.46 -4.34 -10.07
C ILE A 195 2.62 -3.68 -11.18
N LYS A 196 1.90 -4.46 -11.98
CA LYS A 196 1.09 -3.93 -13.09
C LYS A 196 -0.13 -3.13 -12.64
N ALA A 197 -0.69 -3.44 -11.48
CA ALA A 197 -1.79 -2.69 -10.87
C ALA A 197 -1.34 -1.37 -10.24
N GLY A 198 -0.03 -1.11 -10.15
CA GLY A 198 0.51 0.11 -9.58
C GLY A 198 0.54 0.14 -8.06
N CYS A 199 0.61 -1.03 -7.39
CA CYS A 199 0.79 -1.09 -5.95
C CYS A 199 2.16 -0.50 -5.56
N GLN A 200 2.15 0.67 -4.90
CA GLN A 200 3.35 1.34 -4.44
C GLN A 200 3.53 1.17 -2.93
N GLY A 201 4.77 0.86 -2.51
CA GLY A 201 5.15 0.75 -1.10
C GLY A 201 4.97 -0.64 -0.49
N ALA A 202 5.11 -0.71 0.83
CA ALA A 202 4.94 -1.93 1.60
C ALA A 202 3.47 -2.35 1.68
N GLN A 203 3.21 -3.66 1.79
CA GLN A 203 1.86 -4.21 1.95
C GLN A 203 1.15 -3.67 3.19
N LEU A 204 1.90 -3.50 4.29
CA LEU A 204 1.46 -2.94 5.55
C LEU A 204 2.45 -1.84 5.95
N LYS A 205 1.97 -0.71 6.45
CA LYS A 205 2.80 0.41 6.89
C LYS A 205 2.21 1.10 8.12
N ILE A 206 3.09 1.67 8.94
CA ILE A 206 2.71 2.54 10.06
C ILE A 206 2.76 4.00 9.59
N LEU A 207 1.65 4.72 9.78
CA LEU A 207 1.43 6.04 9.18
C LEU A 207 2.12 7.18 9.92
N ASN A 208 2.26 7.08 11.24
CA ASN A 208 2.81 8.14 12.08
C ASN A 208 4.27 8.41 11.75
N ASN A 209 4.64 9.67 11.55
CA ASN A 209 6.04 10.07 11.29
C ASN A 209 6.76 10.55 12.55
N GLU A 210 6.03 11.09 13.51
CA GLU A 210 6.54 11.58 14.78
C GLU A 210 5.50 11.39 15.89
N LEU A 211 5.96 11.50 17.12
CA LEU A 211 5.12 11.55 18.32
C LEU A 211 5.16 12.98 18.88
N PRO A 212 4.04 13.50 19.41
CA PRO A 212 4.07 14.74 20.19
C PRO A 212 5.07 14.62 21.34
N TYR A 213 5.69 15.73 21.73
CA TYR A 213 6.44 15.77 22.98
C TYR A 213 5.47 15.83 24.18
N GLY A 214 5.92 15.35 25.33
CA GLY A 214 5.20 15.41 26.59
C GLY A 214 5.97 16.16 27.68
N TYR A 215 5.34 16.32 28.83
CA TYR A 215 5.97 16.87 30.04
C TYR A 215 5.72 15.95 31.22
N VAL A 216 6.70 15.83 32.11
CA VAL A 216 6.53 15.10 33.37
C VAL A 216 5.28 15.63 34.11
N GLY A 217 4.50 14.76 34.75
CA GLY A 217 3.34 15.15 35.55
C GLY A 217 2.12 15.67 34.77
N GLN A 218 2.22 15.84 33.44
CA GLN A 218 1.10 16.27 32.59
C GLN A 218 0.46 15.08 31.88
N SER A 219 -0.83 15.17 31.58
CA SER A 219 -1.50 14.15 30.77
C SER A 219 -0.94 14.15 29.35
N TYR A 220 -0.57 12.98 28.86
CA TYR A 220 -0.13 12.74 27.49
C TYR A 220 -1.09 11.77 26.81
N GLU A 221 -1.35 11.98 25.52
CA GLU A 221 -2.07 11.04 24.65
C GLU A 221 -1.53 11.14 23.21
N ALA A 222 -1.21 10.01 22.60
CA ALA A 222 -0.90 9.90 21.17
C ALA A 222 -1.44 8.60 20.59
N LYS A 223 -1.91 8.66 19.34
CA LYS A 223 -2.47 7.51 18.61
C LYS A 223 -1.56 7.10 17.46
N ILE A 224 -1.30 5.80 17.33
CA ILE A 224 -0.56 5.25 16.19
C ILE A 224 -1.49 4.45 15.29
N TYR A 225 -1.38 4.69 13.99
CA TYR A 225 -2.20 4.09 12.95
C TYR A 225 -1.36 3.24 12.01
N ALA A 226 -1.93 2.12 11.55
CA ALA A 226 -1.41 1.33 10.45
C ALA A 226 -2.40 1.33 9.28
N GLU A 227 -1.88 1.10 8.08
CA GLU A 227 -2.66 0.99 6.86
C GLU A 227 -2.07 -0.11 5.98
N GLY A 228 -2.95 -0.83 5.28
CA GLY A 228 -2.59 -1.92 4.40
C GLY A 228 -2.83 -3.29 5.02
N GLY A 229 -2.25 -4.30 4.41
CA GLY A 229 -2.38 -5.69 4.81
C GLY A 229 -3.80 -6.23 4.63
N VAL A 230 -4.04 -7.42 5.18
CA VAL A 230 -5.36 -8.05 5.31
C VAL A 230 -5.86 -7.82 6.74
N PRO A 231 -6.88 -6.99 6.97
CA PRO A 231 -7.35 -6.71 8.33
C PRO A 231 -8.00 -7.93 8.97
N PHE A 232 -7.93 -8.04 10.29
CA PHE A 232 -8.75 -8.99 11.04
C PHE A 232 -10.24 -8.61 10.96
N SER A 233 -11.12 -9.60 10.95
CA SER A 233 -12.57 -9.41 10.80
C SER A 233 -13.29 -8.99 12.09
N SER A 234 -12.68 -9.20 13.27
CA SER A 234 -13.25 -8.85 14.58
C SER A 234 -12.13 -8.59 15.59
N GLY A 235 -12.35 -7.70 16.57
CA GLY A 235 -11.38 -7.41 17.64
C GLY A 235 -10.33 -6.33 17.34
N GLY A 236 -10.45 -5.64 16.20
CA GLY A 236 -9.54 -4.58 15.74
C GLY A 236 -8.80 -4.99 14.47
N LYS A 237 -8.42 -4.05 13.59
CA LYS A 237 -7.85 -4.37 12.27
C LYS A 237 -6.47 -5.03 12.30
N TYR A 238 -5.66 -4.75 13.32
CA TYR A 238 -4.27 -5.18 13.39
C TYR A 238 -3.90 -5.72 14.77
N ARG A 239 -2.88 -6.56 14.82
CA ARG A 239 -2.21 -6.96 16.06
C ARG A 239 -0.96 -6.09 16.27
N TRP A 240 -0.73 -5.67 17.51
CA TRP A 240 0.29 -4.69 17.86
C TRP A 240 1.22 -5.19 18.96
N CYS A 241 2.49 -4.85 18.80
CA CYS A 241 3.54 -5.05 19.79
C CYS A 241 4.47 -3.82 19.79
N ILE A 242 5.06 -3.52 20.94
CA ILE A 242 6.00 -2.40 21.09
C ILE A 242 7.28 -2.87 21.78
N GLU A 243 8.41 -2.49 21.21
CA GLU A 243 9.72 -2.55 21.85
C GLU A 243 10.09 -1.16 22.38
N VAL A 244 10.53 -1.11 23.63
CA VAL A 244 10.67 0.12 24.40
C VAL A 244 12.07 0.19 25.00
N ASN A 245 12.82 1.25 24.69
CA ASN A 245 14.16 1.48 25.25
C ASN A 245 14.40 2.98 25.55
N PRO A 246 14.60 3.40 26.82
CA PRO A 246 14.46 2.64 28.08
C PRO A 246 12.98 2.44 28.48
N SER A 247 12.70 1.82 29.63
CA SER A 247 11.32 1.56 30.08
C SER A 247 10.44 2.82 30.16
N LEU A 248 9.19 2.72 29.70
CA LEU A 248 8.18 3.79 29.73
C LEU A 248 7.45 3.79 31.08
N SER A 249 7.88 4.62 32.04
CA SER A 249 7.22 4.76 33.33
C SER A 249 6.15 5.88 33.31
N GLY A 250 4.96 5.59 33.87
CA GLY A 250 3.84 6.54 33.91
C GLY A 250 2.94 6.55 32.68
N PHE A 251 3.19 5.66 31.70
CA PHE A 251 2.31 5.46 30.54
C PHE A 251 1.42 4.23 30.71
N ASP A 252 0.16 4.38 30.33
CA ASP A 252 -0.75 3.28 30.03
C ASP A 252 -0.59 2.88 28.56
N VAL A 253 -0.13 1.64 28.39
CA VAL A 253 0.02 0.95 27.11
C VAL A 253 -0.72 -0.40 27.14
N SER A 254 -1.81 -0.49 27.90
CA SER A 254 -2.61 -1.72 28.08
C SER A 254 -3.15 -2.33 26.78
N GLN A 255 -3.30 -1.52 25.72
CA GLN A 255 -3.67 -1.96 24.38
C GLN A 255 -2.52 -2.60 23.59
N LEU A 256 -1.31 -2.67 24.17
CA LEU A 256 -0.10 -3.15 23.53
C LEU A 256 0.50 -4.35 24.26
N THR A 257 1.12 -5.22 23.49
CA THR A 257 2.09 -6.18 24.03
C THR A 257 3.45 -5.51 24.09
N ILE A 258 4.05 -5.42 25.27
CA ILE A 258 5.41 -4.90 25.45
C ILE A 258 6.38 -6.08 25.45
N SER A 259 7.40 -6.03 24.59
CA SER A 259 8.45 -7.05 24.51
C SER A 259 9.79 -6.40 24.25
N SER A 260 10.88 -7.12 24.51
CA SER A 260 12.21 -6.78 23.99
C SER A 260 12.51 -7.42 22.63
N ASP A 261 11.65 -8.36 22.21
CA ASP A 261 11.72 -9.05 20.92
C ASP A 261 10.28 -9.33 20.47
N CYS A 262 9.66 -8.36 19.79
CA CYS A 262 8.30 -8.51 19.30
C CYS A 262 8.22 -9.58 18.19
N LEU A 263 9.23 -9.66 17.33
CA LEU A 263 9.25 -10.58 16.19
C LEU A 263 9.36 -12.05 16.61
N GLY A 264 10.02 -12.34 17.74
CA GLY A 264 10.11 -13.69 18.31
C GLY A 264 8.86 -14.15 19.06
N LEU A 265 7.89 -13.26 19.32
CA LEU A 265 6.67 -13.62 20.03
C LEU A 265 5.67 -14.38 19.17
N ALA A 266 4.97 -15.34 19.79
CA ALA A 266 3.82 -15.99 19.17
C ALA A 266 2.72 -14.97 18.86
N GLU A 267 2.08 -15.09 17.71
CA GLU A 267 1.09 -14.12 17.23
C GLU A 267 -0.06 -13.87 18.22
N ALA A 268 -0.56 -14.93 18.85
CA ALA A 268 -1.65 -14.86 19.81
C ALA A 268 -1.32 -14.03 21.07
N SER A 269 -0.04 -13.73 21.31
CA SER A 269 0.39 -12.87 22.42
C SER A 269 0.31 -11.38 22.09
N TRP A 270 0.14 -11.01 20.81
CA TRP A 270 0.01 -9.62 20.39
C TRP A 270 -1.42 -9.13 20.67
N ARG A 271 -1.56 -7.87 21.05
CA ARG A 271 -2.88 -7.27 21.32
C ARG A 271 -3.50 -6.73 20.04
N GLN A 272 -4.79 -6.96 19.87
CA GLN A 272 -5.50 -6.56 18.67
C GLN A 272 -6.24 -5.23 18.87
N ALA A 273 -6.08 -4.31 17.91
CA ALA A 273 -6.71 -3.00 17.91
C ALA A 273 -6.69 -2.36 16.50
N ASP A 274 -7.60 -1.42 16.23
CA ASP A 274 -7.58 -0.64 14.98
C ASP A 274 -6.41 0.34 14.93
N TYR A 275 -6.12 0.93 16.08
CA TYR A 275 -5.02 1.84 16.36
C TYR A 275 -4.64 1.67 17.83
N ILE A 276 -3.43 2.07 18.17
CA ILE A 276 -2.93 1.99 19.55
C ILE A 276 -2.88 3.40 20.13
N THR A 277 -3.22 3.51 21.42
CA THR A 277 -3.11 4.77 22.15
C THR A 277 -2.03 4.64 23.20
N ILE A 278 -1.06 5.55 23.19
CA ILE A 278 -0.10 5.73 24.26
C ILE A 278 -0.62 6.90 25.07
N SER A 279 -1.03 6.64 26.31
CA SER A 279 -1.57 7.68 27.18
C SER A 279 -0.96 7.59 28.56
N GLY A 280 -1.12 8.61 29.40
CA GLY A 280 -0.70 8.55 30.79
C GLY A 280 -0.15 9.85 31.31
N THR A 281 0.62 9.76 32.38
CA THR A 281 1.25 10.89 33.06
C THR A 281 2.70 10.52 33.33
N PRO A 282 3.63 10.81 32.41
CA PRO A 282 5.01 10.41 32.54
C PRO A 282 5.63 11.00 33.82
N ASN A 283 6.46 10.22 34.49
CA ASN A 283 7.09 10.61 35.75
C ASN A 283 8.60 10.85 35.62
N THR A 284 9.20 10.51 34.47
CA THR A 284 10.62 10.68 34.20
C THR A 284 10.80 11.50 32.92
N PRO A 285 11.70 12.51 32.93
CA PRO A 285 12.07 13.19 31.70
C PRO A 285 13.06 12.33 30.91
N GLY A 286 13.07 12.48 29.60
CA GLY A 286 13.98 11.73 28.75
C GLY A 286 13.53 11.64 27.30
N THR A 287 14.37 10.98 26.50
CA THR A 287 14.04 10.61 25.13
C THR A 287 13.96 9.09 25.05
N TYR A 288 12.83 8.58 24.57
CA TYR A 288 12.53 7.16 24.49
C TYR A 288 12.43 6.75 23.02
N LEU A 289 13.11 5.66 22.66
CA LEU A 289 13.00 5.04 21.35
C LEU A 289 11.92 3.96 21.43
N LEU A 290 10.86 4.15 20.66
CA LEU A 290 9.70 3.28 20.64
C LEU A 290 9.59 2.63 19.27
N THR A 291 9.83 1.32 19.19
CA THR A 291 9.64 0.56 17.94
C THR A 291 8.30 -0.14 17.97
N PHE A 292 7.40 0.34 17.12
CA PHE A 292 6.06 -0.22 16.95
C PHE A 292 6.08 -1.29 15.89
N PHE A 293 5.37 -2.38 16.16
CA PHE A 293 5.10 -3.43 15.21
C PHE A 293 3.60 -3.55 15.01
N ALA A 294 3.17 -3.59 13.76
CA ALA A 294 1.81 -3.91 13.35
C ALA A 294 1.85 -5.19 12.53
N ARG A 295 0.92 -6.10 12.79
CA ARG A 295 0.75 -7.37 12.09
C ARG A 295 -0.69 -7.50 11.60
N ASP A 296 -0.85 -7.97 10.37
CA ASP A 296 -2.15 -8.21 9.76
C ASP A 296 -2.60 -9.69 9.89
N ASN A 297 -3.65 -10.07 9.16
CA ASN A 297 -4.29 -11.40 9.20
C ASN A 297 -4.25 -12.09 7.83
N GLN A 298 -3.13 -12.01 7.13
CA GLN A 298 -2.97 -12.60 5.80
C GLN A 298 -2.97 -14.14 5.85
N ASP A 299 -2.46 -14.74 6.92
CA ASP A 299 -2.44 -16.18 7.18
C ASP A 299 -3.03 -16.50 8.56
N PRO A 300 -4.37 -16.55 8.70
CA PRO A 300 -5.04 -16.71 9.99
C PRO A 300 -4.67 -18.00 10.75
N THR A 301 -4.09 -18.96 10.06
CA THR A 301 -3.73 -20.30 10.59
C THR A 301 -2.24 -20.51 10.75
N GLY A 302 -1.41 -19.58 10.28
CA GLY A 302 0.04 -19.73 10.24
C GLY A 302 0.76 -18.49 10.73
N SER A 303 1.98 -18.28 10.25
CA SER A 303 2.85 -17.18 10.67
C SER A 303 3.25 -16.23 9.55
N ASN A 304 2.70 -16.44 8.35
CA ASN A 304 3.12 -15.73 7.14
C ASN A 304 2.35 -14.43 6.89
N ASP A 305 2.18 -13.64 7.95
CA ASP A 305 1.54 -12.33 7.88
C ASP A 305 2.47 -11.23 7.36
N ASN A 306 1.88 -10.10 6.99
CA ASN A 306 2.62 -8.87 6.80
C ASN A 306 2.90 -8.24 8.16
N ILE A 307 4.16 -7.86 8.38
CA ILE A 307 4.59 -7.14 9.59
C ILE A 307 5.20 -5.81 9.14
N ALA A 308 4.68 -4.72 9.68
CA ALA A 308 5.25 -3.39 9.57
C ALA A 308 5.96 -3.03 10.88
N GLN A 309 7.14 -2.43 10.77
CA GLN A 309 7.88 -1.91 11.92
C GLN A 309 8.23 -0.45 11.71
N LYS A 310 8.14 0.37 12.76
CA LYS A 310 8.57 1.77 12.72
C LYS A 310 9.04 2.24 14.09
N THR A 311 10.24 2.80 14.13
CA THR A 311 10.78 3.43 15.33
C THR A 311 10.41 4.91 15.34
N LEU A 312 9.79 5.36 16.43
CA LEU A 312 9.47 6.75 16.70
C LEU A 312 10.17 7.21 17.98
N VAL A 313 10.43 8.50 18.06
CA VAL A 313 11.07 9.13 19.21
C VAL A 313 10.01 9.84 20.04
N LEU A 314 9.92 9.51 21.33
CA LEU A 314 9.10 10.23 22.29
C LEU A 314 10.02 11.05 23.21
N THR A 315 9.82 12.37 23.23
CA THR A 315 10.56 13.26 24.13
C THR A 315 9.64 13.73 25.26
N ILE A 316 10.01 13.41 26.49
CA ILE A 316 9.36 13.92 27.70
C ILE A 316 10.27 14.95 28.34
N ASN A 317 9.81 16.18 28.33
CA ASN A 317 10.50 17.28 28.96
C ASN A 317 10.28 17.23 30.48
N PRO A 318 11.26 17.64 31.30
CA PRO A 318 11.02 17.84 32.72
C PRO A 318 9.85 18.80 32.89
N PHE A 319 8.97 18.51 33.84
CA PHE A 319 8.01 19.49 34.30
C PHE A 319 8.83 20.61 34.91
N GLY A 320 8.94 21.75 34.21
CA GLY A 320 9.24 23.00 34.89
C GLY A 320 8.12 23.16 35.90
N GLY A 321 8.39 22.85 37.18
CA GLY A 321 7.44 22.94 38.26
C GLY A 321 7.04 24.38 38.53
N GLY A 322 6.27 24.97 37.62
CA GLY A 322 5.54 26.22 37.79
C GLY A 322 4.14 25.93 38.26
N GLY A 323 3.98 25.45 39.50
CA GLY A 323 2.67 25.02 39.97
C GLY A 323 2.54 24.93 41.49
N GLY A 324 2.51 26.09 42.16
CA GLY A 324 1.72 26.27 43.38
C GLY A 324 2.39 25.88 44.71
N GLY A 325 3.38 26.67 45.15
CA GLY A 325 3.91 26.53 46.51
C GLY A 325 4.96 27.55 46.91
N GLY A 326 4.80 28.84 46.59
CA GLY A 326 5.50 29.93 47.28
C GLY A 326 7.03 30.00 47.18
N GLY A 327 7.69 29.23 46.31
CA GLY A 327 9.11 29.37 46.01
C GLY A 327 9.29 30.04 44.66
N GLY A 328 9.46 31.36 44.64
CA GLY A 328 9.70 32.10 43.39
C GLY A 328 10.94 31.59 42.66
N CYS A 329 10.91 31.56 41.33
CA CYS A 329 12.09 31.30 40.52
C CYS A 329 13.23 32.20 41.00
N THR A 330 14.38 31.61 41.35
CA THR A 330 15.56 32.37 41.78
C THR A 330 16.26 33.01 40.58
N SER A 331 16.06 32.47 39.38
CA SER A 331 16.55 33.00 38.12
C SER A 331 15.60 32.71 36.95
N TYR A 332 15.52 33.63 35.99
CA TYR A 332 14.73 33.55 34.77
C TYR A 332 15.63 33.56 33.53
N ALA A 333 15.13 32.96 32.45
CA ALA A 333 15.62 33.15 31.10
C ALA A 333 14.62 33.98 30.28
N LEU A 334 15.10 34.89 29.46
CA LEU A 334 14.31 35.69 28.52
C LEU A 334 14.70 35.28 27.10
N SER A 335 13.70 34.90 26.31
CA SER A 335 13.79 34.80 24.85
C SER A 335 12.89 35.86 24.24
N ILE A 336 13.45 36.77 23.44
CA ILE A 336 12.69 37.79 22.74
C ILE A 336 12.93 37.69 21.23
N SER A 337 11.85 37.70 20.45
CA SER A 337 11.89 37.67 18.98
C SER A 337 11.12 38.86 18.41
N ASN A 338 11.65 39.46 17.34
CA ASN A 338 11.03 40.60 16.66
C ASN A 338 10.73 40.30 15.19
N GLN A 339 9.49 40.53 14.78
CA GLN A 339 9.03 40.47 13.40
C GLN A 339 8.39 41.83 13.03
N GLY A 340 9.03 42.58 12.14
CA GLY A 340 8.61 43.90 11.70
C GLY A 340 9.60 45.01 12.05
N ASN A 341 9.11 46.21 12.36
CA ASN A 341 9.96 47.37 12.62
C ASN A 341 10.98 47.08 13.74
N SER A 342 12.18 47.66 13.65
CA SER A 342 13.20 47.55 14.71
C SER A 342 12.63 47.93 16.08
N LYS A 343 13.02 47.18 17.10
CA LYS A 343 12.65 47.41 18.49
C LYS A 343 13.91 47.62 19.31
N SER A 344 13.71 48.04 20.55
CA SER A 344 14.76 47.93 21.54
C SER A 344 14.17 47.52 22.88
N PHE A 345 14.98 46.88 23.70
CA PHE A 345 14.58 46.50 25.04
C PHE A 345 15.72 46.74 26.01
N ARG A 346 15.36 46.86 27.29
CA ARG A 346 16.32 46.86 28.38
C ARG A 346 15.80 46.02 29.52
N ILE A 347 16.73 45.51 30.31
CA ILE A 347 16.46 44.87 31.59
C ILE A 347 16.85 45.86 32.68
N ASP A 348 15.91 46.18 33.56
CA ASP A 348 16.07 47.16 34.63
C ASP A 348 16.56 48.52 34.10
N SER A 349 17.57 49.10 34.76
CA SER A 349 18.32 50.28 34.34
C SER A 349 19.56 49.95 33.48
N GLY A 350 19.64 48.71 32.97
CA GLY A 350 20.75 48.23 32.16
C GLY A 350 20.86 48.88 30.78
N PRO A 351 21.91 48.54 30.02
CA PRO A 351 22.13 49.08 28.68
C PRO A 351 20.99 48.70 27.74
N CYS A 352 20.66 49.63 26.84
CA CYS A 352 19.65 49.38 25.82
C CYS A 352 20.18 48.42 24.74
N GLN A 353 19.39 47.41 24.39
CA GLN A 353 19.68 46.47 23.31
C GLN A 353 18.71 46.69 22.15
N ASN A 354 19.23 46.80 20.93
CA ASN A 354 18.41 46.95 19.73
C ASN A 354 18.15 45.56 19.11
N LEU A 355 16.92 45.34 18.64
CA LEU A 355 16.49 44.16 17.89
C LEU A 355 16.04 44.60 16.49
N GLY A 356 16.76 44.17 15.46
CA GLY A 356 16.36 44.36 14.06
C GLY A 356 15.13 43.55 13.68
N ASN A 357 14.70 43.70 12.43
CA ASN A 357 13.62 42.88 11.87
C ASN A 357 14.11 41.44 11.67
N GLY A 358 13.44 40.47 12.28
CA GLY A 358 13.83 39.05 12.24
C GLY A 358 14.87 38.66 13.28
N ASP A 359 15.34 39.60 14.09
CA ASP A 359 16.33 39.32 15.14
C ASP A 359 15.66 38.69 16.38
N SER A 360 16.45 37.90 17.09
CA SER A 360 16.13 37.39 18.42
C SER A 360 17.28 37.61 19.40
N SER A 361 16.96 37.67 20.70
CA SER A 361 17.95 37.73 21.77
C SER A 361 17.57 36.77 22.89
N TYR A 362 18.58 36.19 23.51
CA TYR A 362 18.44 35.28 24.64
C TYR A 362 19.32 35.75 25.80
N ILE A 363 18.73 35.91 26.98
CA ILE A 363 19.42 36.34 28.20
C ILE A 363 19.02 35.41 29.33
N SER A 364 19.99 34.89 30.08
CA SER A 364 19.75 34.03 31.25
C SER A 364 20.28 34.66 32.54
N GLY A 365 19.88 34.10 33.68
CA GLY A 365 20.36 34.53 34.99
C GLY A 365 19.68 35.79 35.52
N LEU A 366 18.47 36.10 35.04
CA LEU A 366 17.72 37.28 35.45
C LEU A 366 17.03 37.04 36.80
N GLY A 367 17.13 37.97 37.75
CA GLY A 367 16.40 37.86 39.02
C GLY A 367 14.88 37.99 38.82
N ASN A 368 14.09 37.48 39.77
CA ASN A 368 12.62 37.57 39.76
C ASN A 368 12.05 38.99 39.64
N SER A 369 12.76 39.96 40.21
CA SER A 369 12.42 41.38 40.22
C SER A 369 12.97 42.14 39.01
N SER A 370 13.72 41.48 38.12
CA SER A 370 14.23 42.13 36.91
C SER A 370 13.06 42.55 36.03
N VAL A 371 13.06 43.80 35.59
CA VAL A 371 11.99 44.40 34.80
C VAL A 371 12.40 44.42 33.33
N LEU A 372 11.67 43.69 32.49
CA LEU A 372 11.77 43.86 31.03
C LEU A 372 10.97 45.10 30.64
N THR A 373 11.56 45.95 29.80
CA THR A 373 10.81 46.99 29.09
C THR A 373 11.16 46.98 27.62
N VAL A 374 10.14 46.83 26.77
CA VAL A 374 10.28 46.81 25.30
C VAL A 374 9.70 48.09 24.72
N TYR A 375 10.45 48.73 23.82
CA TYR A 375 10.13 50.01 23.20
C TYR A 375 9.91 49.86 21.69
N ILE A 376 9.04 50.72 21.15
CA ILE A 376 8.74 50.76 19.71
C ILE A 376 9.91 51.23 18.84
N ASN A 377 10.78 52.08 19.37
CA ASN A 377 11.93 52.66 18.66
C ASN A 377 13.25 52.06 19.13
N THR A 378 14.32 52.41 18.44
CA THR A 378 15.70 52.11 18.86
C THR A 378 16.11 52.96 20.05
N TRP A 379 17.15 52.53 20.77
CA TRP A 379 17.75 53.26 21.90
C TRP A 379 16.85 53.44 23.14
N CYS A 380 15.82 52.60 23.27
CA CYS A 380 14.95 52.48 24.45
C CYS A 380 14.20 53.77 24.78
N TRP A 381 13.82 54.53 23.74
CA TRP A 381 13.03 55.75 23.83
C TRP A 381 11.67 55.59 23.12
N GLY A 382 10.69 56.39 23.54
CA GLY A 382 9.34 56.40 22.93
C GLY A 382 8.35 55.48 23.61
N THR A 383 7.34 55.04 22.86
CA THR A 383 6.21 54.24 23.39
C THR A 383 6.66 52.87 23.87
N ILE A 384 6.26 52.53 25.09
CA ILE A 384 6.47 51.21 25.69
C ILE A 384 5.41 50.26 25.13
N LEU A 385 5.85 49.11 24.62
CA LEU A 385 4.98 48.07 24.06
C LEU A 385 4.66 46.97 25.09
N LEU A 386 5.63 46.64 25.93
CA LEU A 386 5.51 45.63 26.98
C LEU A 386 6.42 46.04 28.14
N SER A 387 5.90 45.96 29.37
CA SER A 387 6.71 46.12 30.57
C SER A 387 6.17 45.27 31.70
N GLY A 388 7.08 44.60 32.42
CA GLY A 388 6.74 43.74 33.55
C GLY A 388 7.98 43.14 34.19
N THR A 389 7.85 42.70 35.43
CA THR A 389 8.87 41.85 36.05
C THR A 389 8.91 40.49 35.37
N MET A 390 10.05 39.81 35.35
CA MET A 390 10.15 38.45 34.79
C MET A 390 9.10 37.52 35.40
N GLN A 391 8.88 37.62 36.72
CA GLN A 391 7.85 36.87 37.42
C GLN A 391 6.42 37.13 36.91
N ASN A 392 6.10 38.36 36.53
CA ASN A 392 4.76 38.70 36.05
C ASN A 392 4.57 38.35 34.56
N LEU A 393 5.67 38.27 33.81
CA LEU A 393 5.65 37.96 32.38
C LEU A 393 5.73 36.45 32.10
N ASP A 394 6.23 35.67 33.05
CA ASP A 394 6.20 34.20 33.03
C ASP A 394 4.81 33.72 33.47
N THR A 395 3.89 33.62 32.52
CA THR A 395 2.49 33.27 32.82
C THR A 395 2.29 31.77 33.08
N ASN A 396 3.22 30.93 32.62
CA ASN A 396 3.14 29.48 32.73
C ASN A 396 3.99 28.94 33.90
N GLY A 397 4.81 29.78 34.54
CA GLY A 397 5.62 29.47 35.70
C GLY A 397 6.87 28.62 35.38
N ASP A 398 7.30 28.54 34.13
CA ASP A 398 8.43 27.69 33.71
C ASP A 398 9.80 28.35 33.89
N CYS A 399 9.85 29.55 34.50
CA CYS A 399 11.02 30.41 34.65
C CYS A 399 11.64 30.86 33.31
N GLN A 400 10.87 30.81 32.22
CA GLN A 400 11.23 31.32 30.90
C GLN A 400 10.18 32.32 30.42
N VAL A 401 10.63 33.54 30.12
CA VAL A 401 9.77 34.56 29.53
C VAL A 401 9.99 34.55 28.02
N ASN A 402 8.96 34.18 27.26
CA ASN A 402 9.02 34.16 25.80
C ASN A 402 8.25 35.36 25.24
N VAL A 403 8.97 36.38 24.75
CA VAL A 403 8.38 37.58 24.15
C VAL A 403 8.38 37.49 22.64
N SER A 404 7.22 37.61 22.03
CA SER A 404 7.07 37.76 20.58
C SER A 404 6.54 39.16 20.25
N CYS A 405 7.30 39.88 19.45
CA CYS A 405 6.93 41.19 18.93
C CYS A 405 6.56 41.09 17.45
N GLN A 406 5.35 41.55 17.09
CA GLN A 406 4.90 41.65 15.70
C GLN A 406 4.35 43.07 15.43
N GLY A 407 4.99 43.79 14.51
CA GLY A 407 4.60 45.17 14.19
C GLY A 407 4.78 46.12 15.38
N ASN A 408 3.67 46.62 15.93
CA ASN A 408 3.63 47.51 17.11
C ASN A 408 3.06 46.82 18.35
N ASN A 409 3.01 45.48 18.38
CA ASN A 409 2.51 44.71 19.51
C ASN A 409 3.59 43.73 19.99
N CYS A 410 3.73 43.58 21.31
CA CYS A 410 4.64 42.63 21.93
C CYS A 410 3.89 41.90 23.05
N ILE A 411 3.92 40.57 23.01
CA ILE A 411 3.20 39.71 23.97
C ILE A 411 4.22 38.75 24.61
N ALA A 412 4.14 38.60 25.93
CA ALA A 412 4.83 37.54 26.65
C ALA A 412 3.92 36.31 26.75
N ASN A 413 4.46 35.15 26.39
CA ASN A 413 3.80 33.85 26.51
C ASN A 413 4.39 33.08 27.68
#